data_AF-A0A7R9WD35-F1
#
_entry.id   AF-A0A7R9WD35-F1
#
_cell.length_a   1.000
_cell.length_b   1.000
_cell.length_c   1.000
_cell.angle_alpha   90.00
_cell.angle_beta   90.00
_cell.angle_gamma   90.00
#
_symmetry.space_group_name_H-M   'P 1'
#
loop_
_entity.id
_entity.type
_entity.pdbx_description
1 polymer ?
#
loop_
_entity_poly.entity_id
_entity_poly.type
_entity_poly.pdbx_seq_one_letter_code
_entity_poly.pdbx_strand_id
1 'polypeptide(L)'
;KGENQPKQFQDVAFATAFWIHIAVMLYFLVAYAGAGNGNNNGNGYDYSGILYCSLTCGVFALALSTVALGFMMKFATQLIKMALFFSIGLSLAVGIIGALSGQIMMAIMGLMSFAFGCCYAYFVWARIPFAAANLNTALTAVKTNT
;
A
#
# COMPACT_ATOMS: atom_id res chain seq x y z
N LYS A 1 30.87 17.04 -14.95
CA LYS A 1 31.28 16.15 -13.83
C LYS A 1 29.99 15.90 -13.05
N GLY A 2 29.36 14.73 -13.26
CA GLY A 2 28.00 14.45 -12.79
C GLY A 2 27.97 14.32 -11.27
N GLU A 3 27.07 15.06 -10.64
CA GLU A 3 26.82 14.97 -9.20
C GLU A 3 26.19 13.62 -8.88
N ASN A 4 26.82 12.87 -7.98
CA ASN A 4 26.31 11.61 -7.46
C ASN A 4 25.02 11.89 -6.68
N GLN A 5 23.87 11.61 -7.29
CA GLN A 5 22.59 11.59 -6.60
C GLN A 5 22.61 10.45 -5.57
N PRO A 6 22.32 10.70 -4.28
CA PRO A 6 22.37 9.65 -3.28
C PRO A 6 21.30 8.61 -3.60
N LYS A 7 21.76 7.37 -3.80
CA LYS A 7 20.92 6.17 -3.98
C LYS A 7 19.94 6.10 -2.79
N GLN A 8 18.67 6.40 -3.03
CA GLN A 8 17.60 6.29 -2.05
C GLN A 8 17.39 4.81 -1.69
N PHE A 9 18.03 4.36 -0.62
CA PHE A 9 17.84 3.08 0.06
C PHE A 9 16.48 2.99 0.78
N GLN A 10 15.38 3.41 0.15
CA GLN A 10 14.06 3.48 0.80
C GLN A 10 13.11 2.36 0.42
N ASP A 11 13.35 1.70 -0.70
CA ASP A 11 12.56 0.53 -1.10
C ASP A 11 12.93 -0.72 -0.31
N VAL A 12 14.13 -0.75 0.29
CA VAL A 12 14.63 -1.90 1.07
C VAL A 12 13.82 -2.11 2.34
N ALA A 13 13.42 -1.03 3.02
CA ALA A 13 12.57 -1.10 4.22
C ALA A 13 11.17 -1.62 3.89
N PHE A 14 10.61 -1.22 2.74
CA PHE A 14 9.29 -1.67 2.31
C PHE A 14 9.32 -3.12 1.81
N ALA A 15 10.35 -3.49 1.06
CA ALA A 15 10.57 -4.87 0.59
C ALA A 15 10.78 -5.84 1.76
N THR A 16 11.57 -5.45 2.76
CA THR A 16 11.78 -6.27 3.97
C THR A 16 10.49 -6.42 4.79
N ALA A 17 9.73 -5.34 4.99
CA ALA A 17 8.43 -5.42 5.65
C ALA A 17 7.44 -6.32 4.90
N PHE A 18 7.43 -6.27 3.56
CA PHE A 18 6.59 -7.12 2.72
C PHE A 18 6.97 -8.60 2.82
N TRP A 19 8.26 -8.93 2.78
CA TRP A 19 8.75 -10.30 2.97
C TRP A 19 8.45 -10.84 4.36
N ILE A 20 8.62 -10.02 5.40
CA ILE A 20 8.24 -10.38 6.77
C ILE A 20 6.73 -10.64 6.85
N HIS A 21 5.91 -9.80 6.22
CA HIS A 21 4.46 -10.00 6.18
C HIS A 21 4.07 -11.32 5.49
N ILE A 22 4.65 -11.61 4.32
CA ILE A 22 4.42 -12.89 3.62
C ILE A 22 4.82 -14.04 4.51
N ALA A 23 5.98 -13.99 5.16
CA ALA A 23 6.45 -15.04 6.05
C ALA A 23 5.50 -15.27 7.24
N VAL A 24 4.95 -14.20 7.83
CA VAL A 24 3.97 -14.29 8.93
C VAL A 24 2.66 -14.90 8.45
N MET A 25 2.13 -14.47 7.30
CA MET A 25 0.90 -15.04 6.72
C MET A 25 1.07 -16.52 6.35
N LEU A 26 2.23 -16.89 5.80
CA LEU A 26 2.55 -18.27 5.44
C LEU A 26 2.74 -19.14 6.68
N TYR A 27 3.37 -18.61 7.73
CA TYR A 27 3.47 -19.26 9.03
C TYR A 27 2.09 -19.54 9.63
N PHE A 28 1.19 -18.56 9.66
CA PHE A 28 -0.18 -18.77 10.16
C PHE A 28 -0.96 -19.77 9.31
N LEU A 29 -0.82 -19.72 7.97
CA LEU A 29 -1.45 -20.69 7.08
C LEU A 29 -0.98 -22.11 7.37
N VAL A 30 0.32 -22.34 7.55
CA VAL A 30 0.87 -23.66 7.86
C VAL A 30 0.53 -24.10 9.29
N ALA A 31 0.58 -23.20 10.27
CA ALA A 31 0.23 -23.51 11.66
C ALA A 31 -1.23 -23.92 11.79
N TYR A 32 -2.16 -23.25 11.10
CA TYR A 32 -3.58 -23.59 11.11
C TYR A 32 -3.93 -24.76 10.18
N ALA A 33 -3.28 -24.89 9.01
CA ALA A 33 -3.45 -26.06 8.14
C ALA A 33 -2.87 -27.34 8.77
N GLY A 34 -1.78 -27.23 9.55
CA GLY A 34 -1.18 -28.33 10.31
C GLY A 34 -1.89 -28.64 11.63
N ALA A 35 -2.50 -27.63 12.28
CA ALA A 35 -3.34 -27.82 13.46
C ALA A 35 -4.71 -28.46 13.13
N GLY A 36 -5.11 -28.48 11.86
CA GLY A 36 -6.31 -29.17 11.37
C GLY A 36 -6.24 -30.71 11.40
N ASN A 37 -5.15 -31.31 11.90
CA ASN A 37 -5.03 -32.75 12.11
C ASN A 37 -5.40 -33.14 13.56
N GLY A 38 -6.55 -32.66 14.02
CA GLY A 38 -7.09 -32.92 15.37
C GLY A 38 -8.46 -33.58 15.28
N ASN A 39 -8.47 -34.90 15.15
CA ASN A 39 -9.55 -35.84 15.48
C ASN A 39 -11.01 -35.34 15.28
N ASN A 40 -11.61 -35.68 14.14
CA ASN A 40 -13.03 -35.50 13.87
C ASN A 40 -13.90 -36.25 14.90
N ASN A 41 -14.37 -35.55 15.93
CA ASN A 41 -15.51 -35.97 16.73
C ASN A 41 -16.23 -34.75 17.31
N GLY A 42 -17.20 -34.23 16.55
CA GLY A 42 -18.20 -33.29 17.05
C GLY A 42 -18.56 -32.21 16.04
N ASN A 43 -19.81 -32.21 15.59
CA ASN A 43 -20.46 -31.14 14.82
C ASN A 43 -20.51 -29.82 15.62
N GLY A 44 -19.40 -29.09 15.68
CA GLY A 44 -19.35 -27.71 16.17
C GLY A 44 -18.54 -26.88 15.19
N TYR A 45 -19.15 -25.83 14.62
CA TYR A 45 -18.39 -24.86 13.85
C TYR A 45 -17.30 -24.27 14.75
N ASP A 46 -16.03 -24.38 14.36
CA ASP A 46 -14.89 -23.83 15.10
C ASP A 46 -14.85 -22.28 14.99
N TYR A 47 -15.74 -21.62 15.71
CA TYR A 47 -15.80 -20.15 15.82
C TYR A 47 -14.48 -19.57 16.35
N SER A 48 -13.73 -20.34 17.13
CA SER A 48 -12.44 -19.93 17.70
C SER A 48 -11.37 -19.72 16.62
N GLY A 49 -11.29 -20.60 15.61
CA GLY A 49 -10.29 -20.49 14.55
C GLY A 49 -10.54 -19.29 13.63
N ILE A 50 -11.82 -19.06 13.29
CA ILE A 50 -12.24 -17.93 12.46
C ILE A 50 -12.03 -16.61 13.20
N LEU A 51 -12.37 -16.55 14.49
CA LEU A 51 -12.18 -15.36 15.32
C LEU A 51 -10.70 -14.99 15.46
N TYR A 52 -9.82 -15.97 15.68
CA TYR A 52 -8.39 -15.71 15.82
C TYR A 52 -7.76 -15.21 14.51
N CYS A 53 -8.16 -15.78 13.37
CA CYS A 53 -7.70 -15.33 12.05
C CYS A 53 -8.17 -13.90 11.72
N SER A 54 -9.41 -13.55 12.08
CA SER A 54 -9.94 -12.20 11.89
C SER A 54 -9.22 -11.16 12.76
N LEU A 55 -8.94 -11.49 14.01
CA LEU A 55 -8.25 -10.59 14.94
C LEU A 55 -6.80 -10.35 14.53
N THR A 56 -6.06 -11.39 14.12
CA THR A 56 -4.67 -11.22 13.67
C THR A 56 -4.59 -10.41 12.38
N CYS A 57 -5.51 -10.63 11.44
CA CYS A 57 -5.63 -9.82 10.23
C CYS A 57 -5.96 -8.35 10.56
N GLY A 58 -6.86 -8.11 11.52
CA GLY A 58 -7.24 -6.76 11.97
C GLY A 58 -6.07 -6.00 12.61
N VAL A 59 -5.37 -6.61 13.57
CA VAL A 59 -4.20 -5.99 14.22
C VAL A 59 -3.10 -5.71 13.19
N PHE A 60 -2.91 -6.62 12.24
CA PHE A 60 -1.95 -6.43 11.17
C PHE A 60 -2.32 -5.27 10.23
N ALA A 61 -3.60 -5.16 9.82
CA ALA A 61 -4.08 -4.07 8.98
C ALA A 61 -3.89 -2.71 9.66
N LEU A 62 -4.11 -2.65 10.97
CA LEU A 62 -3.86 -1.45 11.77
C LEU A 62 -2.37 -1.11 11.80
N ALA A 63 -1.50 -2.08 12.11
CA ALA A 63 -0.05 -1.87 12.13
C ALA A 63 0.49 -1.40 10.77
N LEU A 64 0.08 -2.06 9.68
CA LEU A 64 0.48 -1.70 8.32
C LEU A 64 -0.03 -0.30 7.94
N SER A 65 -1.24 0.05 8.36
CA SER A 65 -1.81 1.39 8.16
C SER A 65 -1.03 2.46 8.92
N THR A 66 -0.66 2.23 10.19
CA THR A 66 0.17 3.16 10.96
C THR A 66 1.55 3.34 10.35
N VAL A 67 2.18 2.26 9.90
CA VAL A 67 3.48 2.31 9.20
C VAL A 67 3.37 3.03 7.86
N ALA A 68 2.32 2.75 7.07
CA ALA A 68 2.07 3.41 5.80
C ALA A 68 1.83 4.91 5.97
N LEU A 69 1.09 5.33 7.01
CA LEU A 69 0.89 6.74 7.36
C LEU A 69 2.21 7.40 7.81
N GLY A 70 3.00 6.72 8.64
CA GLY A 70 4.34 7.18 9.04
C GLY A 70 5.27 7.37 7.84
N PHE A 71 5.21 6.45 6.88
CA PHE A 71 5.96 6.51 5.64
C PHE A 71 5.47 7.63 4.71
N MET A 72 4.15 7.78 4.56
CA MET A 72 3.55 8.91 3.83
C MET A 72 3.98 10.25 4.42
N MET A 73 4.09 10.38 5.74
CA MET A 73 4.54 11.63 6.36
C MET A 73 6.03 11.91 6.08
N LYS A 74 6.89 10.88 6.06
CA LYS A 74 8.33 11.06 5.81
C LYS A 74 8.67 11.38 4.35
N PHE A 75 7.90 10.85 3.38
CA PHE A 75 8.18 10.96 1.95
C PHE A 75 6.95 11.32 1.11
N ALA A 76 6.04 12.13 1.65
CA ALA A 76 4.77 12.52 1.02
C ALA A 76 4.94 12.92 -0.46
N THR A 77 5.98 13.71 -0.74
CA THR A 77 6.30 14.21 -2.07
C THR A 77 6.61 13.12 -3.10
N GLN A 78 7.43 12.14 -2.71
CA GLN A 78 7.82 11.03 -3.59
C GLN A 78 6.68 10.01 -3.70
N LEU A 79 5.99 9.75 -2.60
CA LEU A 79 4.91 8.77 -2.53
C LEU A 79 3.71 9.17 -3.38
N ILE A 80 3.30 10.45 -3.34
CA ILE A 80 2.18 10.93 -4.17
C ILE A 80 2.50 10.79 -5.67
N LYS A 81 3.76 11.04 -6.07
CA LYS A 81 4.19 10.85 -7.47
C LYS A 81 4.14 9.38 -7.88
N MET A 82 4.63 8.48 -7.03
CA MET A 82 4.63 7.04 -7.28
C MET A 82 3.20 6.46 -7.28
N ALA A 83 2.35 6.87 -6.34
CA ALA A 83 0.96 6.46 -6.27
C ALA A 83 0.16 6.92 -7.49
N LEU A 84 0.43 8.13 -8.00
CA LEU A 84 -0.18 8.61 -9.24
C LEU A 84 0.25 7.80 -10.45
N PHE A 85 1.56 7.59 -10.64
CA PHE A 85 2.06 6.74 -11.73
C PHE A 85 1.50 5.32 -11.65
N PHE A 86 1.42 4.75 -10.44
CA PHE A 86 0.83 3.45 -10.21
C PHE A 86 -0.67 3.44 -10.54
N SER A 87 -1.44 4.43 -10.09
CA SER A 87 -2.88 4.54 -10.38
C SER A 87 -3.16 4.73 -11.87
N ILE A 88 -2.34 5.54 -12.54
CA ILE A 88 -2.39 5.77 -13.99
C ILE A 88 -2.08 4.47 -14.74
N GLY A 89 -1.04 3.74 -14.31
CA GLY A 89 -0.68 2.43 -14.86
C GLY A 89 -1.76 1.36 -14.63
N LEU A 90 -2.35 1.32 -13.44
CA LEU A 90 -3.43 0.38 -13.10
C LEU A 90 -4.70 0.68 -13.92
N SER A 91 -5.04 1.97 -14.08
CA SER A 91 -6.17 2.40 -14.90
C SER A 91 -5.99 2.03 -16.38
N LEU A 92 -4.76 2.17 -16.90
CA LEU A 92 -4.42 1.68 -18.24
C LEU A 92 -4.51 0.16 -18.33
N ALA A 93 -4.01 -0.57 -17.34
CA ALA A 93 -4.08 -2.02 -17.31
C ALA A 93 -5.53 -2.52 -17.30
N VAL A 94 -6.40 -1.92 -16.49
CA VAL A 94 -7.84 -2.22 -16.47
C VAL A 94 -8.50 -1.86 -17.80
N GLY A 95 -8.13 -0.73 -18.41
CA GLY A 95 -8.61 -0.35 -19.74
C GLY A 95 -8.21 -1.34 -20.84
N ILE A 96 -6.96 -1.83 -20.83
CA ILE A 96 -6.44 -2.83 -21.77
C ILE A 96 -7.13 -4.18 -21.56
N ILE A 97 -7.29 -4.63 -20.31
CA ILE A 97 -8.00 -5.88 -19.99
C ILE A 97 -9.47 -5.79 -20.41
N GLY A 98 -10.12 -4.64 -20.21
CA GLY A 98 -11.49 -4.37 -20.67
C GLY A 98 -11.62 -4.38 -22.19
N ALA A 99 -10.63 -3.83 -22.90
CA ALA A 99 -10.57 -3.85 -24.36
C ALA A 99 -10.38 -5.28 -24.93
N LEU A 100 -9.49 -6.08 -24.32
CA LEU A 100 -9.28 -7.49 -24.69
C LEU A 100 -10.52 -8.36 -24.41
N SER A 101 -11.32 -8.00 -23.41
CA SER A 101 -12.56 -8.70 -23.06
C SER A 101 -13.77 -8.26 -23.91
N GLY A 102 -13.57 -7.38 -24.91
CA GLY A 102 -14.63 -6.87 -25.79
C GLY A 102 -15.60 -5.89 -25.13
N GLN A 103 -15.35 -5.47 -23.89
CA GLN A 103 -16.21 -4.55 -23.14
C GLN A 103 -15.75 -3.11 -23.30
N ILE A 104 -16.24 -2.47 -24.36
CA ILE A 104 -15.89 -1.09 -24.75
C ILE A 104 -16.15 -0.08 -23.61
N MET A 105 -17.17 -0.30 -22.79
CA MET A 105 -17.49 0.57 -21.64
C MET A 105 -16.33 0.63 -20.63
N MET A 106 -15.75 -0.51 -20.26
CA MET A 106 -14.64 -0.59 -19.31
C MET A 106 -13.37 0.03 -19.89
N ALA A 107 -13.14 -0.12 -21.20
CA ALA A 107 -12.02 0.49 -21.89
C ALA A 107 -12.12 2.03 -21.88
N ILE A 108 -13.30 2.58 -22.19
CA ILE A 108 -13.52 4.04 -22.21
C ILE A 108 -13.38 4.63 -20.80
N MET A 109 -13.97 4.00 -19.78
CA MET A 109 -13.85 4.48 -18.41
C MET A 109 -12.40 4.43 -17.88
N GLY A 110 -11.64 3.38 -18.22
CA GLY A 110 -10.22 3.28 -17.87
C GLY A 110 -9.35 4.35 -18.55
N LEU A 111 -9.67 4.70 -19.79
CA LEU A 111 -8.97 5.76 -20.55
C LEU A 111 -9.32 7.16 -20.03
N MET A 112 -10.58 7.39 -19.65
CA MET A 112 -11.01 8.65 -19.02
C MET A 112 -10.35 8.85 -17.66
N SER A 113 -10.27 7.80 -16.84
CA SER A 113 -9.59 7.84 -15.54
C SER A 113 -8.09 8.07 -15.67
N PHE A 114 -7.45 7.54 -16.73
CA PHE A 114 -6.06 7.86 -17.09
C PHE A 114 -5.88 9.36 -17.42
N ALA A 115 -6.77 9.94 -18.22
CA ALA A 115 -6.70 11.35 -18.60
C ALA A 115 -6.85 12.28 -17.37
N PHE A 116 -7.81 11.99 -16.48
CA PHE A 116 -7.95 12.73 -15.22
C PHE A 116 -6.72 12.57 -14.31
N GLY A 117 -6.14 11.36 -14.24
CA GLY A 117 -4.90 11.11 -13.51
C GLY A 117 -3.73 11.95 -14.00
N CYS A 118 -3.56 12.08 -15.32
CA CYS A 118 -2.53 12.91 -15.94
C CYS A 118 -2.75 14.41 -15.67
N CYS A 119 -3.99 14.92 -15.82
CA CYS A 119 -4.32 16.30 -15.48
C CYS A 119 -4.07 16.61 -14.00
N TYR A 120 -4.47 15.70 -13.11
CA TYR A 120 -4.27 15.86 -11.66
C TYR A 120 -2.79 15.88 -11.30
N ALA A 121 -1.98 15.01 -11.91
CA ALA A 121 -0.53 14.99 -11.71
C ALA A 121 0.14 16.33 -12.08
N TYR A 122 -0.31 16.96 -13.17
CA TYR A 122 0.24 18.24 -13.63
C TYR A 122 -0.05 19.40 -12.66
N PHE A 123 -1.27 19.47 -12.14
CA PHE A 123 -1.66 20.52 -11.18
C PHE A 123 -1.05 20.34 -9.79
N VAL A 124 -0.90 19.09 -9.32
CA VAL A 124 -0.43 18.83 -7.95
C VAL A 124 1.09 19.09 -7.80
N TRP A 125 1.87 18.97 -8.89
CA TRP A 125 3.32 19.19 -8.88
C TRP A 125 3.77 20.57 -8.36
N ALA A 126 2.94 21.61 -8.55
CA ALA A 126 3.25 22.96 -8.09
C ALA A 126 3.02 23.17 -6.57
N ARG A 127 2.21 22.33 -5.91
CA ARG A 127 1.76 22.54 -4.51
C ARG A 127 2.49 21.67 -3.49
N ILE A 128 3.13 20.59 -3.93
CA ILE A 128 3.82 19.62 -3.07
C ILE A 128 5.02 20.19 -2.25
N PRO A 129 5.90 21.06 -2.78
CA PRO A 129 7.07 21.51 -2.00
C PRO A 129 6.67 22.37 -0.79
N PHE A 130 5.56 23.11 -0.87
CA PHE A 130 5.03 23.91 0.21
C PHE A 130 4.45 23.06 1.35
N ALA A 131 3.70 22.00 1.02
CA ALA A 131 3.15 21.07 2.01
C ALA A 131 4.24 20.29 2.74
N ALA A 132 5.30 19.88 2.03
CA ALA A 132 6.44 19.18 2.61
C ALA A 132 7.25 20.09 3.56
N ALA A 133 7.46 21.35 3.19
CA ALA A 133 8.12 22.33 4.06
C ALA A 133 7.32 22.58 5.35
N ASN A 134 5.99 22.73 5.24
CA ASN A 134 5.13 22.93 6.40
C ASN A 134 5.13 21.72 7.34
N LEU A 135 5.11 20.50 6.79
CA LEU A 135 5.15 19.26 7.59
C LEU A 135 6.49 19.08 8.32
N ASN A 136 7.62 19.40 7.68
CA ASN A 136 8.93 19.37 8.32
C ASN A 136 9.05 20.40 9.45
N THR A 137 8.50 21.59 9.26
CA THR A 137 8.42 22.62 10.30
C THR A 137 7.57 22.15 11.47
N ALA A 138 6.39 21.58 11.22
CA ALA A 138 5.52 21.02 12.25
C ALA A 138 6.19 19.88 13.03
N LEU A 139 6.86 18.94 12.35
CA LEU A 139 7.60 17.85 13.00
C LEU A 139 8.79 18.36 13.81
N THR A 140 9.48 19.39 13.34
CA THR A 140 10.58 20.02 14.08
C THR A 140 10.06 20.69 15.35
N ALA A 141 8.94 21.41 15.26
CA ALA A 141 8.31 22.09 16.40
C ALA A 141 7.82 21.12 17.49
N VAL A 142 7.31 19.94 17.11
CA VAL A 142 6.93 18.88 18.07
C VAL A 142 8.18 18.28 18.71
N LYS A 143 9.24 18.02 17.93
CA LYS A 143 10.51 17.49 18.45
C LYS A 143 11.25 18.42 19.39
N THR A 144 11.12 19.74 19.23
CA THR A 144 11.72 20.71 20.18
C THR A 144 10.84 20.96 21.40
N ASN A 145 9.56 20.56 21.39
CA ASN A 145 8.65 20.64 22.54
C ASN A 145 8.54 19.33 23.34
N THR A 146 9.23 18.26 22.91
CA THR A 146 9.30 16.98 23.62
C THR A 146 10.72 16.76 24.11
#